data_AF-A0A2X1RIY5-F1
#
_entry.id   AF-A0A2X1RIY5-F1
#
_cell.length_a   1.000
_cell.length_b   1.000
_cell.length_c   1.000
_cell.angle_alpha   90.00
_cell.angle_beta   90.00
_cell.angle_gamma   90.00
#
_symmetry.space_group_name_H-M   'P 1'
#
loop_
_entity.id
_entity.type
_entity.pdbx_description
1 polymer ?
#
loop_
_entity_poly.entity_id
_entity_poly.type
_entity_poly.pdbx_seq_one_letter_code
_entity_poly.pdbx_strand_id
1 'polypeptide(L)'
;MADPLEFADETEIKAKIGAGVGSLGAVNLNIPAIIDRTVALMSDFSCGANIDGKHYFNVNWVRDVAMPEVFDLRNVVEGDPSPDGKGTLQIKRGIEVGHIFQLGKKIL
;
A
#
# COMPACT_ATOMS: atom_id res chain seq x y z
N MET A 1 -3.22 3.87 -17.77
CA MET A 1 -2.91 4.02 -16.32
C MET A 1 -3.30 5.43 -15.95
N ALA A 2 -3.84 5.64 -14.75
CA ALA A 2 -4.15 7.00 -14.30
C ALA A 2 -2.83 7.80 -14.21
N ASP A 3 -2.84 9.01 -14.77
CA ASP A 3 -1.75 9.99 -14.63
C ASP A 3 -2.41 11.37 -14.43
N PRO A 4 -2.41 11.90 -13.19
CA PRO A 4 -1.76 11.38 -11.99
C PRO A 4 -2.50 10.16 -11.36
N LEU A 5 -1.79 9.41 -10.52
CA LEU A 5 -2.42 8.45 -9.60
C LEU A 5 -3.14 9.25 -8.50
N GLU A 6 -4.42 8.96 -8.29
CA GLU A 6 -5.26 9.64 -7.30
C GLU A 6 -6.06 8.64 -6.45
N PHE A 7 -6.60 9.12 -5.33
CA PHE A 7 -7.53 8.31 -4.54
C PHE A 7 -8.82 8.10 -5.32
N ALA A 8 -9.36 6.88 -5.25
CA ALA A 8 -10.68 6.59 -5.81
C ALA A 8 -11.78 7.28 -4.99
N ASP A 9 -12.80 7.78 -5.69
CA ASP A 9 -13.99 8.36 -5.05
C ASP A 9 -14.84 7.30 -4.34
N GLU A 10 -15.54 7.68 -3.28
CA GLU A 10 -16.40 6.75 -2.51
C GLU A 10 -17.45 6.05 -3.39
N THR A 11 -18.02 6.78 -4.35
CA THR A 11 -19.01 6.24 -5.29
C THR A 11 -18.39 5.14 -6.17
N GLU A 12 -17.16 5.34 -6.64
CA GLU A 12 -16.45 4.36 -7.46
C GLU A 12 -16.09 3.12 -6.62
N ILE A 13 -15.57 3.33 -5.41
CA ILE A 13 -15.25 2.27 -4.45
C ILE A 13 -16.49 1.42 -4.18
N LYS A 14 -17.62 2.04 -3.85
CA LYS A 14 -18.87 1.33 -3.55
C LYS A 14 -19.42 0.59 -4.76
N ALA A 15 -19.31 1.17 -5.96
CA ALA A 15 -19.74 0.52 -7.19
C ALA A 15 -18.88 -0.71 -7.54
N LYS A 16 -17.57 -0.66 -7.28
CA LYS A 16 -16.65 -1.77 -7.60
C LYS A 16 -16.60 -2.85 -6.53
N ILE A 17 -16.53 -2.47 -5.26
CA ILE A 17 -16.26 -3.40 -4.13
C ILE A 17 -17.55 -3.73 -3.36
N GLY A 18 -18.57 -2.86 -3.40
CA GLY A 18 -19.84 -3.07 -2.70
C GLY A 18 -19.87 -2.60 -1.24
N ALA A 19 -18.77 -2.01 -0.75
CA ALA A 19 -18.66 -1.46 0.59
C ALA A 19 -17.94 -0.10 0.58
N GLY A 20 -18.12 0.68 1.65
CA GLY A 20 -17.45 1.96 1.87
C GLY A 20 -16.03 1.83 2.44
N VAL A 21 -15.29 2.94 2.44
CA VAL A 21 -13.85 3.04 2.79
C VAL A 21 -13.51 2.41 4.14
N GLY A 22 -14.40 2.48 5.13
CA GLY A 22 -14.19 1.92 6.47
C GLY A 22 -14.38 0.40 6.58
N SER A 23 -14.64 -0.32 5.49
CA SER A 23 -14.89 -1.77 5.53
C SER A 23 -14.23 -2.53 4.38
N LEU A 24 -13.22 -1.93 3.74
CA LEU A 24 -12.46 -2.53 2.65
C LEU A 24 -11.37 -3.48 3.17
N GLY A 25 -11.12 -4.57 2.45
CA GLY A 25 -10.05 -5.50 2.76
C GLY A 25 -9.68 -6.44 1.62
N ALA A 26 -8.62 -7.22 1.83
CA ALA A 26 -8.05 -8.07 0.78
C ALA A 26 -8.86 -9.35 0.52
N VAL A 27 -9.60 -9.85 1.52
CA VAL A 27 -10.37 -11.09 1.40
C VAL A 27 -11.57 -10.88 0.46
N ASN A 28 -11.73 -11.76 -0.54
CA ASN A 28 -12.78 -11.67 -1.57
C ASN A 28 -12.78 -10.36 -2.38
N LEU A 29 -11.63 -9.70 -2.49
CA LEU A 29 -11.51 -8.50 -3.32
C LEU A 29 -11.55 -8.87 -4.81
N ASN A 30 -12.40 -8.21 -5.58
CA ASN A 30 -12.66 -8.50 -7.00
C ASN A 30 -11.81 -7.67 -7.97
N ILE A 31 -10.84 -6.93 -7.45
CA ILE A 31 -9.88 -6.13 -8.21
C ILE A 31 -8.45 -6.53 -7.82
N PRO A 32 -7.46 -6.30 -8.71
CA PRO A 32 -6.07 -6.54 -8.36
C PRO A 32 -5.66 -5.76 -7.11
N ALA A 33 -4.91 -6.42 -6.23
CA ALA A 33 -4.29 -5.81 -5.07
C ALA A 33 -2.76 -5.90 -5.19
N ILE A 34 -2.09 -4.92 -4.60
CA ILE A 34 -0.66 -4.95 -4.29
C ILE A 34 -0.51 -4.61 -2.82
N ILE A 35 0.52 -5.14 -2.17
CA ILE A 35 0.76 -4.91 -0.74
C ILE A 35 2.19 -4.48 -0.46
N ASP A 36 2.38 -3.79 0.66
CA ASP A 36 3.70 -3.39 1.14
C ASP A 36 4.49 -4.59 1.70
N ARG A 37 5.82 -4.55 1.62
CA ARG A 37 6.73 -5.54 2.23
C ARG A 37 6.42 -5.81 3.70
N THR A 38 6.03 -4.80 4.47
CA THR A 38 5.68 -4.97 5.90
C THR A 38 4.36 -5.73 6.08
N VAL A 39 3.38 -5.48 5.22
CA VAL A 39 2.06 -6.15 5.23
C VAL A 39 2.18 -7.63 4.84
N ALA A 40 3.09 -7.96 3.93
CA ALA A 40 3.36 -9.34 3.52
C ALA A 40 3.86 -10.23 4.68
N LEU A 41 4.46 -9.64 5.71
CA LEU A 41 4.94 -10.35 6.90
C LEU A 41 3.88 -10.47 8.01
N MET A 42 2.71 -9.86 7.83
CA MET A 42 1.64 -9.92 8.82
C MET A 42 1.00 -11.31 8.87
N SER A 43 0.53 -11.66 10.06
CA SER A 43 -0.28 -12.85 10.34
C SER A 43 -1.36 -12.46 11.35
N ASP A 44 -2.44 -13.25 11.39
CA ASP A 44 -3.61 -13.03 12.23
C ASP A 44 -4.14 -11.58 12.23
N PHE A 45 -4.07 -10.91 11.08
CA PHE A 45 -4.39 -9.49 10.98
C PHE A 45 -5.89 -9.24 10.86
N SER A 46 -6.29 -7.98 11.06
CA SER A 46 -7.67 -7.53 10.86
C SER A 46 -7.77 -6.72 9.56
N CYS A 47 -8.83 -6.94 8.80
CA CYS A 47 -9.14 -6.13 7.61
C CYS A 47 -10.65 -6.01 7.42
N GLY A 48 -11.09 -5.05 6.61
CA GLY A 48 -12.51 -4.97 6.24
C GLY A 48 -12.98 -6.23 5.52
N ALA A 49 -14.26 -6.54 5.65
CA ALA A 49 -14.85 -7.72 5.04
C ALA A 49 -15.39 -7.48 3.62
N ASN A 50 -15.19 -6.28 3.05
CA ASN A 50 -15.86 -5.78 1.85
C ASN A 50 -17.40 -5.81 2.01
N ILE A 51 -17.87 -5.62 3.25
CA ILE A 51 -19.28 -5.51 3.64
C ILE A 51 -19.37 -4.39 4.68
N ASP A 52 -20.25 -3.41 4.47
CA ASP A 52 -20.40 -2.25 5.35
C ASP A 52 -20.55 -2.66 6.83
N GLY A 53 -19.69 -2.10 7.67
CA GLY A 53 -19.70 -2.30 9.13
C GLY A 53 -19.12 -3.62 9.61
N LYS A 54 -18.47 -4.41 8.73
CA LYS A 54 -17.90 -5.72 9.09
C LYS A 54 -16.41 -5.82 8.80
N HIS A 55 -15.73 -6.57 9.65
CA HIS A 55 -14.30 -6.85 9.57
C HIS A 55 -14.04 -8.33 9.80
N TYR A 56 -13.00 -8.83 9.16
CA TYR A 56 -12.38 -10.10 9.51
C TYR A 56 -11.29 -9.86 10.55
N PHE A 57 -11.10 -10.86 11.43
CA PHE A 57 -10.03 -10.93 12.41
C PHE A 57 -9.29 -12.25 12.22
N ASN A 58 -8.03 -12.30 12.65
CA ASN A 58 -7.16 -13.46 12.53
C ASN A 58 -6.95 -13.90 11.07
N VAL A 59 -6.93 -12.96 10.13
CA VAL A 59 -6.70 -13.25 8.70
C VAL A 59 -5.25 -13.63 8.47
N ASN A 60 -5.01 -14.66 7.66
CA ASN A 60 -3.69 -15.09 7.25
C ASN A 60 -3.59 -15.22 5.74
N TRP A 61 -2.46 -14.76 5.20
CA TRP A 61 -2.08 -14.98 3.81
C TRP A 61 -2.01 -16.48 3.49
N VAL A 62 -2.27 -16.83 2.23
CA VAL A 62 -2.33 -18.20 1.69
C VAL A 62 -3.49 -19.04 2.23
N ARG A 63 -3.79 -18.97 3.54
CA ARG A 63 -4.92 -19.69 4.16
C ARG A 63 -6.27 -19.08 3.80
N ASP A 64 -6.43 -17.77 3.99
CA ASP A 64 -7.71 -17.09 3.82
C ASP A 64 -7.77 -16.24 2.54
N VAL A 65 -6.62 -15.75 2.08
CA VAL A 65 -6.48 -14.93 0.88
C VAL A 65 -5.11 -15.16 0.24
N ALA A 66 -5.08 -15.34 -1.08
CA ALA A 66 -3.82 -15.50 -1.81
C ALA A 66 -2.94 -14.25 -1.63
N MET A 67 -1.63 -14.46 -1.48
CA MET A 67 -0.68 -13.35 -1.34
C MET A 67 -0.63 -12.53 -2.63
N PRO A 68 -0.96 -11.22 -2.60
CA PRO A 68 -0.81 -10.33 -3.75
C PRO A 68 0.67 -10.03 -4.06
N GLU A 69 0.94 -9.32 -5.15
CA GLU A 69 2.30 -8.87 -5.44
C GLU A 69 2.79 -7.89 -4.36
N VAL A 70 4.07 -8.03 -4.00
CA VAL A 70 4.71 -7.30 -2.90
C VAL A 70 5.63 -6.23 -3.45
N PHE A 71 5.41 -4.98 -3.04
CA PHE A 71 6.20 -3.82 -3.43
C PHE A 71 6.60 -2.97 -2.22
N ASP A 72 7.45 -1.97 -2.46
CA ASP A 72 7.82 -0.96 -1.47
C ASP A 72 6.87 0.23 -1.63
N LEU A 73 5.86 0.35 -0.76
CA LEU A 73 4.73 1.26 -0.95
C LEU A 73 4.63 2.33 0.14
N ARG A 74 5.04 2.02 1.36
CA ARG A 74 4.93 2.97 2.48
C ARG A 74 6.08 3.96 2.49
N ASN A 75 5.83 5.13 3.09
CA ASN A 75 6.94 5.97 3.54
C ASN A 75 7.65 5.32 4.73
N VAL A 76 8.96 5.54 4.80
CA VAL A 76 9.76 5.22 5.98
C VAL A 76 9.34 6.08 7.18
N VAL A 77 9.56 5.55 8.38
CA VAL A 77 9.39 6.29 9.64
C VAL A 77 10.73 6.40 10.36
N GLU A 78 10.86 7.38 11.27
CA GLU A 78 12.05 7.54 12.11
C GLU A 78 12.39 6.23 12.82
N GLY A 79 13.65 5.81 12.75
CA GLY A 79 14.11 4.57 13.39
C GLY A 79 13.94 3.30 12.55
N ASP A 80 13.31 3.36 11.37
CA ASP A 80 13.32 2.22 10.44
C ASP A 80 14.77 1.79 10.12
N PRO A 81 15.04 0.48 9.93
CA PRO A 81 16.35 0.00 9.52
C PRO A 81 16.82 0.65 8.22
N SER A 82 18.08 1.07 8.16
CA SER A 82 18.66 1.60 6.93
C SER A 82 18.67 0.53 5.84
N PRO A 83 18.29 0.85 4.59
CA PRO A 83 18.23 -0.14 3.50
C PRO A 83 19.61 -0.68 3.09
N ASP A 84 20.71 -0.05 3.51
CA ASP A 84 22.08 -0.55 3.32
C ASP A 84 22.53 -1.53 4.43
N GLY A 85 21.64 -1.84 5.37
CA GLY A 85 21.88 -2.74 6.50
C GLY A 85 22.66 -2.13 7.66
N LYS A 86 22.91 -0.81 7.66
CA LYS A 86 23.76 -0.15 8.66
C LYS A 86 22.99 0.93 9.43
N GLY A 87 22.60 0.60 10.66
CA GLY A 87 21.93 1.55 11.56
C GLY A 87 20.47 1.79 11.17
N THR A 88 19.96 2.96 11.57
CA THR A 88 18.54 3.34 11.42
C THR A 88 18.40 4.73 10.78
N LEU A 89 17.27 4.96 10.12
CA LEU A 89 16.97 6.20 9.41
C LEU A 89 16.63 7.34 10.38
N GLN A 90 17.15 8.53 10.05
CA GLN A 90 16.76 9.81 10.66
C GLN A 90 16.10 10.72 9.61
N ILE A 91 14.97 11.31 9.95
CA ILE A 91 14.17 12.19 9.10
C ILE A 91 14.40 13.64 9.53
N LYS A 92 14.90 14.45 8.60
CA LYS A 92 15.17 15.88 8.80
C LYS A 92 14.46 16.71 7.73
N ARG A 93 14.16 17.96 8.07
CA ARG A 93 13.59 18.93 7.10
C ARG A 93 14.71 19.61 6.33
N GLY A 94 14.53 19.77 5.02
CA GLY A 94 15.42 20.50 4.13
C GLY A 94 14.63 21.23 3.07
N ILE A 95 15.24 22.26 2.49
CA ILE A 95 14.70 22.95 1.32
C ILE A 95 15.52 22.50 0.12
N GLU A 96 14.85 21.97 -0.89
CA GLU A 96 15.49 21.61 -2.15
C GLU A 96 15.91 22.89 -2.90
N VAL A 97 17.22 23.07 -3.11
CA VAL A 97 17.79 24.24 -3.81
C VAL A 97 18.21 23.95 -5.25
N GLY A 98 18.10 22.69 -5.67
CA GLY A 98 18.42 22.23 -7.02
C GLY A 98 18.41 20.71 -7.12
N HIS A 99 18.18 20.18 -8.32
CA HIS A 99 18.03 18.75 -8.58
C HIS A 99 18.80 18.36 -9.86
N ILE A 100 19.62 17.31 -9.79
CA ILE A 100 20.30 16.74 -10.96
C ILE A 100 19.58 15.45 -11.34
N PHE A 101 19.13 15.34 -12.61
CA PHE A 101 18.48 14.15 -13.15
C PHE A 101 19.27 13.57 -14.33
N GLN A 102 19.28 12.25 -14.46
CA GLN A 102 19.77 11.56 -15.64
C GLN A 102 18.59 11.26 -16.57
N LEU A 103 18.43 12.03 -17.65
CA LEU A 103 17.25 11.98 -18.53
C LEU A 103 17.31 10.86 -19.60
N GLY A 104 18.47 10.24 -19.80
CA GLY A 104 18.65 9.22 -20.83
C GLY A 104 18.17 9.70 -22.20
N LYS A 105 17.38 8.87 -22.90
CA LYS A 105 16.79 9.19 -24.22
C LYS A 105 15.33 9.66 -24.15
N LYS A 106 14.81 10.05 -22.97
CA LYS A 106 13.38 10.30 -22.76
C LYS A 106 12.83 11.54 -23.52
N ILE A 107 13.71 12.37 -24.10
CA ILE A 107 13.36 13.64 -24.78
C ILE A 107 13.75 13.59 -26.28
N LEU A 108 14.25 12.45 -26.79
CA LEU A 108 14.38 12.18 -28.23
C LEU A 108 13.22 11.28 -28.67
#